data_AF-A0A3C0FPZ7-F1
#
_entry.id   AF-A0A3C0FPZ7-F1
#
_cell.length_a   1.000
_cell.length_b   1.000
_cell.length_c   1.000
_cell.angle_alpha   90.00
_cell.angle_beta   90.00
_cell.angle_gamma   90.00
#
_symmetry.space_group_name_H-M   'P 1'
#
loop_
_entity.id
_entity.type
_entity.pdbx_description
1 polymer ?
#
loop_
_entity_poly.entity_id
_entity_poly.type
_entity_poly.pdbx_seq_one_letter_code
_entity_poly.pdbx_strand_id
1 'polypeptide(L)'
;ESSEGLMEIKAELIEKRANLADARADHMEARSQLERMQSTMSGRRKRLEFVENEIATWNERASGAGERVAELRERQEEARMEIEELELKPEEIEERRAILSDRIELSDATRKEAADELQRAENAQREADQNLREAEQKLAEAREGRVRCEALLEQAEQHRRDLIERIRERVNATPDQLVELGQIDLTKDLPSEGDIEARLQRQTRERENLGAVNLRAEVELAEMQEQKDTMVSERDDLIAAIEKLRNGINQLNREARARLKAAFDEVDKHFQQLFVRLFGGGGAHLMLTDADDPLEAGLEIMASPPGKKLQHLSLLSGGEQALTAVALLFAVFLTNPAPICVLDEVDAPLDDANVDRFCKLLEAIGRHANTRFLVITHHRMTMARMNRLFGVTMAERGVSSLVSVDLHQAEVYSKKEQTELDFTS
;
A
#
# COMPACT_ATOMS: atom_id res chain seq x y z
N GLU A 1 105.64 -179.17 -128.41
CA GLU A 1 105.62 -179.36 -126.95
C GLU A 1 106.15 -178.08 -126.32
N SER A 2 105.41 -177.01 -126.00
CA SER A 2 103.99 -176.77 -125.69
C SER A 2 103.46 -177.26 -124.33
N SER A 3 104.33 -177.56 -123.35
CA SER A 3 103.92 -177.83 -121.95
C SER A 3 104.62 -176.96 -120.89
N GLU A 4 105.84 -176.46 -121.13
CA GLU A 4 106.58 -175.71 -120.10
C GLU A 4 106.15 -174.24 -119.94
N GLY A 5 105.84 -173.50 -121.02
CA GLY A 5 105.49 -172.08 -120.91
C GLY A 5 104.16 -171.76 -120.21
N LEU A 6 103.27 -172.75 -120.06
CA LEU A 6 101.94 -172.56 -119.45
C LEU A 6 101.97 -172.72 -117.92
N MET A 7 103.02 -173.33 -117.35
CA MET A 7 103.26 -173.35 -115.91
C MET A 7 103.89 -172.04 -115.42
N GLU A 8 104.77 -171.42 -116.21
CA GLU A 8 105.42 -170.15 -115.87
C GLU A 8 104.41 -168.99 -115.74
N ILE A 9 103.48 -168.89 -116.70
CA ILE A 9 102.46 -167.83 -116.68
C ILE A 9 101.44 -168.01 -115.53
N LYS A 10 101.20 -169.25 -115.10
CA LYS A 10 100.32 -169.52 -113.94
C LYS A 10 100.99 -169.17 -112.61
N ALA A 11 102.31 -169.37 -112.50
CA ALA A 11 103.08 -168.97 -111.32
C ALA A 11 103.13 -167.43 -111.21
N GLU A 12 103.39 -166.72 -112.31
CA GLU A 12 103.35 -165.24 -112.34
C GLU A 12 101.96 -164.67 -111.98
N LEU A 13 100.88 -165.33 -112.40
CA LEU A 13 99.52 -164.89 -112.08
C LEU A 13 99.21 -165.02 -110.57
N ILE A 14 99.74 -166.05 -109.91
CA ILE A 14 99.58 -166.25 -108.46
C ILE A 14 100.40 -165.19 -107.71
N GLU A 15 101.63 -164.91 -108.14
CA GLU A 15 102.49 -163.88 -107.56
C GLU A 15 101.88 -162.47 -107.71
N LYS A 16 101.36 -162.13 -108.90
CA LYS A 16 100.66 -160.85 -109.13
C LYS A 16 99.37 -160.73 -108.30
N ARG A 17 98.67 -161.82 -108.03
CA ARG A 17 97.47 -161.82 -107.17
C ARG A 17 97.81 -161.67 -105.69
N ALA A 18 98.93 -162.26 -105.23
CA ALA A 18 99.44 -162.05 -103.87
C ALA A 18 99.86 -160.58 -103.67
N ASN A 19 100.62 -160.01 -104.61
CA ASN A 19 101.03 -158.60 -104.57
C ASN A 19 99.83 -157.62 -104.57
N LEU A 20 98.74 -157.96 -105.27
CA LEU A 20 97.50 -157.17 -105.25
C LEU A 20 96.76 -157.27 -103.91
N ALA A 21 96.84 -158.41 -103.22
CA ALA A 21 96.23 -158.61 -101.91
C ALA A 21 96.99 -157.81 -100.83
N ASP A 22 98.33 -157.82 -100.86
CA ASP A 22 99.16 -157.04 -99.95
C ASP A 22 98.98 -155.53 -100.17
N ALA A 23 98.99 -155.06 -101.41
CA ALA A 23 98.72 -153.65 -101.72
C ALA A 23 97.31 -153.19 -101.30
N ARG A 24 96.31 -154.11 -101.31
CA ARG A 24 94.97 -153.83 -100.79
C ARG A 24 94.94 -153.77 -99.27
N ALA A 25 95.70 -154.61 -98.58
CA ALA A 25 95.84 -154.56 -97.13
C ALA A 25 96.51 -153.24 -96.68
N ASP A 26 97.60 -152.85 -97.33
CA ASP A 26 98.32 -151.58 -97.06
C ASP A 26 97.42 -150.36 -97.29
N HIS A 27 96.65 -150.34 -98.38
CA HIS A 27 95.68 -149.27 -98.66
C HIS A 27 94.58 -149.20 -97.59
N MET A 28 94.10 -150.36 -97.11
CA MET A 28 93.06 -150.42 -96.08
C MET A 28 93.60 -149.95 -94.72
N GLU A 29 94.86 -150.28 -94.42
CA GLU A 29 95.55 -149.83 -93.20
C GLU A 29 95.79 -148.31 -93.23
N ALA A 30 96.33 -147.77 -94.32
CA ALA A 30 96.55 -146.34 -94.51
C ALA A 30 95.24 -145.54 -94.46
N ARG A 31 94.15 -146.08 -95.03
CA ARG A 31 92.82 -145.47 -94.94
C ARG A 31 92.28 -145.44 -93.51
N SER A 32 92.48 -146.51 -92.73
CA SER A 32 92.07 -146.52 -91.32
C SER A 32 92.87 -145.51 -90.47
N GLN A 33 94.16 -145.33 -90.78
CA GLN A 33 95.00 -144.31 -90.12
C GLN A 33 94.54 -142.89 -90.46
N LEU A 34 94.18 -142.63 -91.72
CA LEU A 34 93.61 -141.36 -92.15
C LEU A 34 92.29 -141.06 -91.43
N GLU A 35 91.37 -142.04 -91.35
CA GLU A 35 90.09 -141.89 -90.65
C GLU A 35 90.28 -141.62 -89.14
N ARG A 36 91.25 -142.29 -88.50
CA ARG A 36 91.63 -142.00 -87.09
C ARG A 36 92.19 -140.58 -86.94
N MET A 37 93.05 -140.12 -87.85
CA MET A 37 93.58 -138.75 -87.83
C MET A 37 92.49 -137.71 -88.07
N GLN A 38 91.55 -137.95 -88.99
CA GLN A 38 90.42 -137.05 -89.24
C GLN A 38 89.48 -136.96 -88.04
N SER A 39 89.18 -138.08 -87.38
CA SER A 39 88.35 -138.11 -86.16
C SER A 39 89.03 -137.35 -85.00
N THR A 40 90.33 -137.57 -84.77
CA THR A 40 91.09 -136.85 -83.74
C THR A 40 91.22 -135.35 -84.04
N MET A 41 91.40 -134.95 -85.30
CA MET A 41 91.41 -133.54 -85.70
C MET A 41 90.04 -132.87 -85.46
N SER A 42 88.95 -133.55 -85.82
CA SER A 42 87.57 -133.07 -85.54
C SER A 42 87.32 -132.92 -84.04
N GLY A 43 87.74 -133.90 -83.22
CA GLY A 43 87.64 -133.84 -81.76
C GLY A 43 88.44 -132.69 -81.15
N ARG A 44 89.67 -132.45 -81.62
CA ARG A 44 90.49 -131.30 -81.18
C ARG A 44 89.88 -129.97 -81.60
N ARG A 45 89.31 -129.87 -82.80
CA ARG A 45 88.65 -128.65 -83.28
C ARG A 45 87.43 -128.30 -82.43
N LYS A 46 86.57 -129.29 -82.12
CA LYS A 46 85.43 -129.09 -81.21
C LYS A 46 85.88 -128.70 -79.80
N ARG A 47 87.01 -129.22 -79.33
CA ARG A 47 87.59 -128.86 -78.01
C ARG A 47 88.10 -127.42 -78.00
N LEU A 48 88.77 -126.98 -79.07
CA LEU A 48 89.20 -125.59 -79.23
C LEU A 48 88.00 -124.63 -79.23
N GLU A 49 86.96 -124.94 -80.00
CA GLU A 49 85.74 -124.12 -80.08
C GLU A 49 85.00 -124.05 -78.72
N PHE A 50 84.99 -125.15 -77.95
CA PHE A 50 84.46 -125.14 -76.57
C PHE A 50 85.29 -124.25 -75.63
N VAL A 51 86.63 -124.35 -75.69
CA VAL A 51 87.53 -123.54 -74.85
C VAL A 51 87.45 -122.06 -75.24
N GLU A 52 87.34 -121.74 -76.52
CA GLU A 52 87.14 -120.36 -77.01
C GLU A 52 85.84 -119.77 -76.47
N ASN A 53 84.75 -120.54 -76.49
CA ASN A 53 83.47 -120.11 -75.89
C ASN A 53 83.57 -119.97 -74.37
N GLU A 54 84.24 -120.88 -73.66
CA GLU A 54 84.47 -120.72 -72.22
C GLU A 54 85.27 -119.45 -71.91
N ILE A 55 86.36 -119.19 -72.63
CA ILE A 55 87.17 -117.98 -72.49
C ILE A 55 86.31 -116.73 -72.74
N ALA A 56 85.47 -116.73 -73.78
CA ALA A 56 84.56 -115.61 -74.05
C ALA A 56 83.59 -115.37 -72.89
N THR A 57 82.94 -116.41 -72.37
CA THR A 57 82.02 -116.27 -71.22
C THR A 57 82.72 -115.83 -69.93
N TRP A 58 83.95 -116.27 -69.68
CA TRP A 58 84.73 -115.84 -68.52
C TRP A 58 85.20 -114.39 -68.65
N ASN A 59 85.56 -113.95 -69.85
CA ASN A 59 85.90 -112.54 -70.11
C ASN A 59 84.68 -111.62 -69.92
N GLU A 60 83.51 -112.03 -70.40
CA GLU A 60 82.26 -111.26 -70.21
C GLU A 60 81.90 -111.15 -68.72
N ARG A 61 82.03 -112.25 -67.96
CA ARG A 61 81.85 -112.23 -66.50
C ARG A 61 82.87 -111.36 -65.78
N ALA A 62 84.13 -111.41 -66.19
CA ALA A 62 85.18 -110.57 -65.62
C ALA A 62 84.92 -109.08 -65.90
N SER A 63 84.45 -108.75 -67.11
CA SER A 63 84.04 -107.39 -67.48
C SER A 63 82.85 -106.91 -66.64
N GLY A 64 81.78 -107.70 -66.55
CA GLY A 64 80.60 -107.35 -65.76
C GLY A 64 80.87 -107.25 -64.26
N ALA A 65 81.77 -108.08 -63.72
CA ALA A 65 82.26 -107.94 -62.35
C ALA A 65 83.10 -106.67 -62.16
N GLY A 66 83.92 -106.31 -63.15
CA GLY A 66 84.70 -105.07 -63.16
C GLY A 66 83.81 -103.82 -63.14
N GLU A 67 82.78 -103.79 -63.98
CA GLU A 67 81.77 -102.71 -64.00
C GLU A 67 81.03 -102.59 -62.65
N ARG A 68 80.62 -103.72 -62.07
CA ARG A 68 79.93 -103.72 -60.77
C ARG A 68 80.82 -103.29 -59.61
N VAL A 69 82.12 -103.61 -59.66
CA VAL A 69 83.10 -103.10 -58.69
C VAL A 69 83.32 -101.60 -58.86
N ALA A 70 83.30 -101.08 -60.09
CA ALA A 70 83.40 -99.64 -60.33
C ALA A 70 82.17 -98.90 -59.77
N GLU A 71 80.95 -99.38 -60.04
CA GLU A 71 79.70 -98.81 -59.50
C GLU A 71 79.68 -98.82 -57.97
N LEU A 72 80.11 -99.92 -57.34
CA LEU A 72 80.15 -100.01 -55.88
C LEU A 72 81.21 -99.09 -55.27
N ARG A 73 82.33 -98.83 -55.97
CA ARG A 73 83.34 -97.85 -55.53
C ARG A 73 82.82 -96.43 -55.62
N GLU A 74 82.10 -96.09 -56.69
CA GLU A 74 81.47 -94.78 -56.84
C GLU A 74 80.46 -94.54 -55.72
N ARG A 75 79.56 -95.51 -55.47
CA ARG A 75 78.62 -95.44 -54.33
C ARG A 75 79.29 -95.39 -52.97
N GLN A 76 80.42 -96.10 -52.80
CA GLN A 76 81.19 -96.03 -51.57
C GLN A 76 81.76 -94.63 -51.35
N GLU A 77 82.25 -93.98 -52.41
CA GLU A 77 82.79 -92.62 -52.32
C GLU A 77 81.67 -91.60 -52.06
N GLU A 78 80.53 -91.71 -52.74
CA GLU A 78 79.34 -90.89 -52.48
C GLU A 78 78.87 -91.02 -51.03
N ALA A 79 78.69 -92.25 -50.54
CA ALA A 79 78.29 -92.49 -49.16
C ALA A 79 79.33 -91.98 -48.16
N ARG A 80 80.62 -92.03 -48.51
CA ARG A 80 81.70 -91.50 -47.67
C ARG A 80 81.66 -89.98 -47.60
N MET A 81 81.45 -89.29 -48.72
CA MET A 81 81.26 -87.84 -48.75
C MET A 81 80.02 -87.43 -47.95
N GLU A 82 78.93 -88.19 -48.06
CA GLU A 82 77.70 -87.93 -47.29
C GLU A 82 77.91 -88.13 -45.78
N ILE A 83 78.68 -89.15 -45.38
CA ILE A 83 79.08 -89.35 -43.98
C ILE A 83 79.92 -88.17 -43.49
N GLU A 84 80.93 -87.73 -44.25
CA GLU A 84 81.78 -86.59 -43.88
C GLU A 84 80.95 -85.29 -43.75
N GLU A 85 79.96 -85.06 -44.62
CA GLU A 85 79.04 -83.91 -44.49
C GLU A 85 78.13 -84.03 -43.26
N LEU A 86 77.59 -85.23 -42.99
CA LEU A 86 76.70 -85.48 -41.86
C LEU A 86 77.44 -85.45 -40.51
N GLU A 87 78.72 -85.82 -40.46
CA GLU A 87 79.55 -85.75 -39.25
C GLU A 87 79.74 -84.31 -38.74
N LEU A 88 79.69 -83.31 -39.63
CA LEU A 88 79.80 -81.89 -39.28
C LEU A 88 78.48 -81.28 -38.75
N LYS A 89 77.32 -81.84 -39.11
CA LYS A 89 76.00 -81.26 -38.74
C LYS A 89 75.72 -81.24 -37.23
N PRO A 90 76.07 -82.26 -36.43
CA PRO A 90 75.92 -82.22 -34.97
C PRO A 90 76.62 -81.04 -34.33
N GLU A 91 77.85 -80.73 -34.75
CA GLU A 91 78.61 -79.58 -34.23
C GLU A 91 77.94 -78.25 -34.61
N GLU A 92 77.51 -78.08 -35.87
CA GLU A 92 76.78 -76.88 -36.30
C GLU A 92 75.46 -76.69 -35.53
N ILE A 93 74.74 -77.78 -35.27
CA ILE A 93 73.46 -77.75 -34.54
C ILE A 93 73.70 -77.38 -33.08
N GLU A 94 74.72 -77.96 -32.42
CA GLU A 94 75.05 -77.61 -31.04
C GLU A 94 75.55 -76.17 -30.92
N GLU A 95 76.34 -75.66 -31.88
CA GLU A 95 76.75 -74.25 -31.89
C GLU A 95 75.54 -73.32 -32.04
N ARG A 96 74.63 -73.60 -32.99
CA ARG A 96 73.39 -72.82 -33.14
C ARG A 96 72.50 -72.89 -31.91
N ARG A 97 72.42 -74.06 -31.27
CA ARG A 97 71.64 -74.27 -30.05
C ARG A 97 72.22 -73.49 -28.88
N ALA A 98 73.55 -73.45 -28.73
CA ALA A 98 74.22 -72.64 -27.73
C ALA A 98 73.92 -71.14 -27.94
N ILE A 99 74.08 -70.63 -29.17
CA ILE A 99 73.79 -69.23 -29.51
C ILE A 99 72.33 -68.87 -29.21
N LEU A 100 71.38 -69.76 -29.55
CA LEU A 100 69.96 -69.53 -29.27
C LEU A 100 69.67 -69.58 -27.77
N SER A 101 70.31 -70.50 -27.02
CA SER A 101 70.17 -70.60 -25.56
C SER A 101 70.62 -69.30 -24.89
N ASP A 102 71.82 -68.81 -25.22
CA ASP A 102 72.37 -67.56 -24.67
C ASP A 102 71.45 -66.37 -24.96
N ARG A 103 70.90 -66.32 -26.17
CA ARG A 103 69.98 -65.24 -26.57
C ARG A 103 68.63 -65.33 -25.85
N ILE A 104 68.12 -66.54 -25.58
CA ILE A 104 66.92 -66.74 -24.77
C ILE A 104 67.19 -66.29 -23.33
N GLU A 105 68.32 -66.68 -22.75
CA GLU A 105 68.70 -66.28 -21.39
C GLU A 105 68.81 -64.76 -21.25
N LEU A 106 69.47 -64.10 -22.21
CA LEU A 106 69.56 -62.63 -22.24
C LEU A 106 68.19 -61.97 -22.40
N SER A 107 67.33 -62.50 -23.27
CA SER A 107 65.98 -61.97 -23.49
C SER A 107 65.08 -62.17 -22.27
N ASP A 108 65.22 -63.30 -21.57
CA ASP A 108 64.49 -63.55 -20.33
C ASP A 108 64.98 -62.68 -19.18
N ALA A 109 66.29 -62.40 -19.10
CA ALA A 109 66.85 -61.46 -18.12
C ALA A 109 66.31 -60.04 -18.35
N THR A 110 66.40 -59.53 -19.58
CA THR A 110 65.87 -58.20 -19.93
C THR A 110 64.35 -58.10 -19.74
N ARG A 111 63.58 -59.15 -20.07
CA ARG A 111 62.14 -59.19 -19.80
C ARG A 111 61.84 -59.12 -18.30
N LYS A 112 62.61 -59.84 -17.47
CA LYS A 112 62.44 -59.81 -16.00
C LYS A 112 62.75 -58.41 -15.45
N GLU A 113 63.85 -57.79 -15.86
CA GLU A 113 64.19 -56.43 -15.44
C GLU A 113 63.12 -55.41 -15.83
N ALA A 114 62.62 -55.47 -17.06
CA ALA A 114 61.53 -54.60 -17.52
C ALA A 114 60.23 -54.85 -16.76
N ALA A 115 59.91 -56.10 -16.42
CA ALA A 115 58.74 -56.44 -15.60
C ALA A 115 58.88 -55.90 -14.17
N ASP A 116 60.05 -56.02 -13.56
CA ASP A 116 60.33 -55.49 -12.22
C ASP A 116 60.30 -53.95 -12.19
N GLU A 117 60.74 -53.29 -13.25
CA GLU A 117 60.66 -51.83 -13.40
C GLU A 117 59.21 -51.36 -13.62
N LEU A 118 58.44 -52.06 -14.47
CA LEU A 118 57.02 -51.81 -14.64
C LEU A 118 56.26 -51.97 -13.32
N GLN A 119 56.50 -53.06 -12.58
CA GLN A 119 55.85 -53.31 -11.30
C GLN A 119 56.17 -52.21 -10.27
N ARG A 120 57.42 -51.72 -10.24
CA ARG A 120 57.82 -50.59 -9.39
C ARG A 120 57.11 -49.29 -9.79
N ALA A 121 57.04 -49.00 -11.09
CA ALA A 121 56.35 -47.82 -11.60
C ALA A 121 54.84 -47.87 -11.33
N GLU A 122 54.19 -49.01 -11.53
CA GLU A 122 52.77 -49.21 -11.23
C GLU A 122 52.47 -49.06 -9.73
N ASN A 123 53.33 -49.58 -8.86
CA ASN A 123 53.17 -49.42 -7.42
C ASN A 123 53.33 -47.95 -7.02
N ALA A 124 54.34 -47.25 -7.55
CA ALA A 124 54.54 -45.82 -7.30
C ALA A 124 53.37 -44.97 -7.82
N GLN A 125 52.81 -45.32 -8.99
CA GLN A 125 51.62 -44.66 -9.53
C GLN A 125 50.41 -44.87 -8.62
N ARG A 126 50.15 -46.11 -8.17
CA ARG A 126 49.03 -46.40 -7.25
C ARG A 126 49.16 -45.63 -5.94
N GLU A 127 50.36 -45.54 -5.38
CA GLU A 127 50.61 -44.78 -4.16
C GLU A 127 50.40 -43.26 -4.39
N ALA A 128 50.86 -42.73 -5.53
CA ALA A 128 50.63 -41.33 -5.90
C ALA A 128 49.13 -41.02 -6.11
N ASP A 129 48.39 -41.92 -6.77
CA ASP A 129 46.94 -41.79 -6.98
C ASP A 129 46.17 -41.84 -5.66
N GLN A 130 46.59 -42.70 -4.72
CA GLN A 130 45.99 -42.75 -3.39
C GLN A 130 46.25 -41.46 -2.60
N ASN A 131 47.49 -40.98 -2.61
CA ASN A 131 47.86 -39.72 -1.96
C ASN A 131 47.13 -38.51 -2.56
N LEU A 132 46.93 -38.49 -3.89
CA LEU A 132 46.15 -37.45 -4.56
C LEU A 132 44.70 -37.47 -4.09
N ARG A 133 44.05 -38.63 -4.06
CA ARG A 133 42.66 -38.77 -3.59
C ARG A 133 42.50 -38.32 -2.15
N GLU A 134 43.42 -38.69 -1.26
CA GLU A 134 43.40 -38.24 0.13
C GLU A 134 43.61 -36.72 0.27
N ALA A 135 44.48 -36.13 -0.54
CA ALA A 135 44.71 -34.69 -0.57
C ALA A 135 43.50 -33.93 -1.13
N GLU A 136 42.86 -34.44 -2.18
CA GLU A 136 41.64 -33.88 -2.75
C GLU A 136 40.48 -33.93 -1.76
N GLN A 137 40.31 -35.04 -1.03
CA GLN A 137 39.31 -35.15 0.03
C GLN A 137 39.55 -34.13 1.14
N LYS A 138 40.78 -34.04 1.66
CA LYS A 138 41.13 -33.05 2.70
C LYS A 138 40.92 -31.61 2.22
N LEU A 139 41.23 -31.32 0.95
CA LEU A 139 40.98 -30.01 0.35
C LEU A 139 39.49 -29.70 0.25
N ALA A 140 38.67 -30.68 -0.15
CA ALA A 140 37.22 -30.52 -0.23
C ALA A 140 36.61 -30.25 1.16
N GLU A 141 37.00 -31.02 2.17
CA GLU A 141 36.57 -30.82 3.56
C GLU A 141 36.99 -29.45 4.10
N ALA A 142 38.23 -29.02 3.84
CA ALA A 142 38.71 -27.70 4.24
C ALA A 142 37.97 -26.56 3.53
N ARG A 143 37.64 -26.70 2.24
CA ARG A 143 36.85 -25.73 1.48
C ARG A 143 35.43 -25.63 2.02
N GLU A 144 34.77 -26.76 2.29
CA GLU A 144 33.44 -26.77 2.88
C GLU A 144 33.44 -26.13 4.27
N GLY A 145 34.43 -26.47 5.11
CA GLY A 145 34.62 -25.86 6.41
C GLY A 145 34.81 -24.35 6.33
N ARG A 146 35.62 -23.87 5.37
CA ARG A 146 35.82 -22.43 5.13
C ARG A 146 34.53 -21.73 4.76
N VAL A 147 33.79 -22.26 3.77
CA VAL A 147 32.51 -21.68 3.32
C VAL A 147 31.50 -21.63 4.47
N ARG A 148 31.45 -22.68 5.29
CA ARG A 148 30.56 -22.73 6.47
C ARG A 148 30.92 -21.65 7.50
N CYS A 149 32.21 -21.49 7.81
CA CYS A 149 32.68 -20.45 8.73
C CYS A 149 32.47 -19.04 8.17
N GLU A 150 32.70 -18.83 6.86
CA GLU A 150 32.44 -17.55 6.17
C GLU A 150 30.95 -17.19 6.25
N ALA A 151 30.04 -18.14 6.01
CA ALA A 151 28.60 -17.92 6.12
C ALA A 151 28.17 -17.60 7.56
N LEU A 152 28.71 -18.30 8.56
CA LEU A 152 28.44 -18.02 9.98
C LEU A 152 28.95 -16.64 10.38
N LEU A 153 30.13 -16.24 9.90
CA LEU A 153 30.69 -14.91 10.14
C LEU A 153 29.81 -13.83 9.51
N GLU A 154 29.42 -14.00 8.24
CA GLU A 154 28.57 -13.04 7.54
C GLU A 154 27.20 -12.90 8.23
N GLN A 155 26.60 -14.02 8.66
CA GLN A 155 25.36 -14.02 9.44
C GLN A 155 25.54 -13.28 10.77
N ALA A 156 26.62 -13.54 11.51
CA ALA A 156 26.90 -12.86 12.78
C ALA A 156 27.16 -11.36 12.58
N GLU A 157 27.87 -10.97 11.51
CA GLU A 157 28.12 -9.57 11.17
C GLU A 157 26.85 -8.84 10.73
N GLN A 158 25.98 -9.49 9.97
CA GLN A 158 24.67 -8.95 9.61
C GLN A 158 23.80 -8.79 10.86
N HIS A 159 23.71 -9.81 11.71
CA HIS A 159 22.95 -9.73 12.96
C HIS A 159 23.46 -8.62 13.88
N ARG A 160 24.79 -8.45 13.97
CA ARG A 160 25.40 -7.34 14.70
C ARG A 160 25.01 -5.98 14.10
N ARG A 161 25.02 -5.84 12.77
CA ARG A 161 24.60 -4.60 12.09
C ARG A 161 23.12 -4.28 12.36
N ASP A 162 22.25 -5.27 12.23
CA ASP A 162 20.81 -5.12 12.49
C ASP A 162 20.55 -4.70 13.94
N LEU A 163 21.27 -5.29 14.91
CA LEU A 163 21.19 -4.90 16.32
C LEU A 163 21.64 -3.46 16.54
N ILE A 164 22.75 -3.04 15.91
CA ILE A 164 23.26 -1.66 16.01
C ILE A 164 22.23 -0.66 15.44
N GLU A 165 21.64 -0.95 14.29
CA GLU A 165 20.59 -0.09 13.72
C GLU A 165 19.35 -0.04 14.61
N ARG A 166 18.87 -1.19 15.11
CA ARG A 166 17.73 -1.25 16.01
C ARG A 166 17.96 -0.44 17.30
N ILE A 167 19.17 -0.48 17.85
CA ILE A 167 19.57 0.33 19.01
C ILE A 167 19.49 1.82 18.66
N ARG A 168 20.06 2.23 17.52
CA ARG A 168 20.03 3.61 17.06
C ARG A 168 18.60 4.11 16.84
N GLU A 169 17.74 3.33 16.20
CA GLU A 169 16.35 3.74 15.94
C GLU A 169 15.51 3.88 17.22
N ARG A 170 15.69 2.97 18.19
CA ARG A 170 14.84 2.96 19.39
C ARG A 170 15.28 3.92 20.49
N VAL A 171 16.59 4.11 20.66
CA VAL A 171 17.15 4.88 21.78
C VAL A 171 18.13 5.98 21.36
N ASN A 172 18.38 6.14 20.05
CA ASN A 172 19.28 7.16 19.48
C ASN A 172 20.68 7.18 20.12
N ALA A 173 21.21 5.99 20.39
CA ALA A 173 22.50 5.78 21.05
C ALA A 173 23.34 4.71 20.32
N THR A 174 24.62 4.58 20.69
CA THR A 174 25.48 3.46 20.27
C THR A 174 25.44 2.31 21.29
N PRO A 175 25.82 1.07 20.92
CA PRO A 175 25.84 -0.05 21.86
C PRO A 175 26.65 0.22 23.13
N ASP A 176 27.79 0.92 23.03
CA ASP A 176 28.65 1.24 24.17
C ASP A 176 27.99 2.21 25.16
N GLN A 177 27.05 3.03 24.70
CA GLN A 177 26.32 3.99 25.52
C GLN A 177 25.13 3.36 26.25
N LEU A 178 24.72 2.14 25.91
CA LEU A 178 23.53 1.50 26.48
C LEU A 178 23.65 1.23 27.97
N VAL A 179 24.86 0.90 28.44
CA VAL A 179 25.12 0.62 29.87
C VAL A 179 24.86 1.87 30.71
N GLU A 180 25.37 3.01 30.25
CA GLU A 180 25.18 4.31 30.92
C GLU A 180 23.74 4.80 30.80
N LEU A 181 23.15 4.73 29.59
CA LEU A 181 21.78 5.18 29.32
C LEU A 181 20.74 4.35 30.09
N GLY A 182 20.93 3.04 30.15
CA GLY A 182 20.06 2.12 30.89
C GLY A 182 20.37 2.06 32.38
N GLN A 183 21.40 2.78 32.86
CA GLN A 183 21.91 2.70 34.23
C GLN A 183 22.12 1.25 34.69
N ILE A 184 22.66 0.42 33.78
CA ILE A 184 22.79 -1.02 33.96
C ILE A 184 24.08 -1.28 34.75
N ASP A 185 23.92 -1.88 35.92
CA ASP A 185 25.04 -2.37 36.71
C ASP A 185 25.47 -3.75 36.20
N LEU A 186 26.55 -3.79 35.41
CA LEU A 186 27.12 -5.02 34.85
C LEU A 186 27.70 -5.97 35.90
N THR A 187 27.78 -5.56 37.18
CA THR A 187 28.24 -6.43 38.27
C THR A 187 27.13 -7.32 38.84
N LYS A 188 25.87 -7.08 38.46
CA LYS A 188 24.72 -7.90 38.85
C LYS A 188 24.25 -8.75 37.69
N ASP A 189 23.60 -9.87 38.00
CA ASP A 189 22.94 -10.68 36.99
C ASP A 189 21.89 -9.83 36.26
N LEU A 190 22.00 -9.80 34.94
CA LEU A 190 21.03 -9.16 34.08
C LEU A 190 19.68 -9.88 34.22
N PRO A 191 18.55 -9.15 34.22
CA PRO A 191 17.24 -9.77 34.19
C PRO A 191 17.09 -10.63 32.93
N SER A 192 16.21 -11.63 32.97
CA SER A 192 15.95 -12.45 31.78
C SER A 192 15.38 -11.59 30.65
N GLU A 193 15.77 -11.92 29.41
CA GLU A 193 15.29 -11.20 28.22
C GLU A 193 13.75 -11.18 28.15
N GLY A 194 13.11 -12.30 28.50
CA GLY A 194 11.65 -12.43 28.53
C GLY A 194 10.97 -11.49 29.53
N ASP A 195 11.56 -11.30 30.72
CA ASP A 195 11.00 -10.38 31.72
C ASP A 195 11.10 -8.92 31.27
N ILE A 196 12.22 -8.55 30.63
CA ILE A 196 12.44 -7.21 30.07
C ILE A 196 11.45 -6.95 28.93
N GLU A 197 11.26 -7.91 28.04
CA GLU A 197 10.33 -7.79 26.92
C GLU A 197 8.88 -7.67 27.39
N ALA A 198 8.47 -8.49 28.37
CA ALA A 198 7.14 -8.39 28.97
C ALA A 198 6.91 -7.01 29.63
N ARG A 199 7.92 -6.49 30.35
CA ARG A 199 7.86 -5.16 30.96
C ARG A 199 7.78 -4.05 29.90
N LEU A 200 8.60 -4.13 28.85
CA LEU A 200 8.59 -3.16 27.74
C LEU A 200 7.24 -3.16 27.03
N GLN A 201 6.67 -4.33 26.75
CA GLN A 201 5.34 -4.43 26.13
C GLN A 201 4.26 -3.83 27.03
N ARG A 202 4.30 -4.09 28.34
CA ARG A 202 3.36 -3.49 29.31
C ARG A 202 3.46 -1.97 29.31
N GLN A 203 4.66 -1.42 29.45
CA GLN A 203 4.88 0.04 29.45
C GLN A 203 4.52 0.69 28.11
N THR A 204 4.77 0.00 27.00
CA THR A 204 4.38 0.48 25.66
C THR A 204 2.86 0.56 25.53
N ARG A 205 2.13 -0.47 26.00
CA ARG A 205 0.66 -0.45 26.05
C ARG A 205 0.13 0.62 26.99
N GLU A 206 0.72 0.79 28.17
CA GLU A 206 0.37 1.88 29.10
C GLU A 206 0.54 3.25 28.41
N ARG A 207 1.66 3.46 27.68
CA ARG A 207 1.90 4.67 26.89
C ARG A 207 0.86 4.87 25.79
N GLU A 208 0.52 3.83 25.03
CA GLU A 208 -0.47 3.90 23.96
C GLU A 208 -1.89 4.16 24.50
N ASN A 209 -2.22 3.60 25.67
CA ASN A 209 -3.49 3.83 26.35
C ASN A 209 -3.67 5.27 26.85
N LEU A 210 -2.58 6.03 27.09
CA LEU A 210 -2.66 7.47 27.40
C LEU A 210 -3.21 8.28 26.21
N GLY A 211 -3.22 7.70 25.00
CA GLY A 211 -3.73 8.33 23.80
C GLY A 211 -2.80 9.42 23.26
N ALA A 212 -3.30 10.16 22.26
CA ALA A 212 -2.55 11.25 21.66
C ALA A 212 -2.41 12.42 22.65
N VAL A 213 -1.17 12.87 22.87
CA VAL A 213 -0.90 14.08 23.66
C VAL A 213 -1.25 15.30 22.81
N ASN A 214 -2.15 16.15 23.30
CA ASN A 214 -2.44 17.43 22.65
C ASN A 214 -1.34 18.45 22.96
N LEU A 215 -0.38 18.59 22.05
CA LEU A 215 0.73 19.54 22.18
C LEU A 215 0.28 21.02 22.17
N ARG A 216 -0.96 21.31 21.76
CA ARG A 216 -1.53 22.67 21.79
C ARG A 216 -2.36 22.95 23.02
N ALA A 217 -2.48 22.00 23.96
CA ALA A 217 -3.35 22.16 25.13
C ALA A 217 -3.03 23.41 25.95
N GLU A 218 -1.74 23.76 26.12
CA GLU A 218 -1.36 24.98 26.85
C GLU A 218 -1.79 26.26 26.13
N VAL A 219 -1.68 26.30 24.80
CA VAL A 219 -2.09 27.45 23.98
C VAL A 219 -3.61 27.58 23.96
N GLU A 220 -4.33 26.47 23.74
CA GLU A 220 -5.79 26.44 23.74
C GLU A 220 -6.37 26.81 25.11
N LEU A 221 -5.74 26.36 26.20
CA LEU A 221 -6.13 26.75 27.56
C LEU A 221 -5.98 28.26 27.75
N ALA A 222 -4.88 28.86 27.29
CA ALA A 222 -4.67 30.30 27.39
C ALA A 222 -5.70 31.09 26.58
N GLU A 223 -5.98 30.70 25.33
CA GLU A 223 -6.99 31.33 24.47
C GLU A 223 -8.41 31.23 25.08
N MET A 224 -8.78 30.05 25.59
CA MET A 224 -10.08 29.83 26.22
C MET A 224 -10.21 30.61 27.54
N GLN A 225 -9.11 30.74 28.29
CA GLN A 225 -9.09 31.52 29.52
C GLN A 225 -9.28 33.01 29.23
N GLU A 226 -8.62 33.56 28.20
CA GLU A 226 -8.80 34.96 27.78
C GLU A 226 -10.23 35.25 27.30
N GLN A 227 -10.82 34.35 26.50
CA GLN A 227 -12.22 34.45 26.08
C GLN A 227 -13.16 34.44 27.28
N LYS A 228 -12.95 33.52 28.23
CA LYS A 228 -13.75 33.43 29.44
C LYS A 228 -13.66 34.71 30.27
N ASP A 229 -12.46 35.24 30.46
CA ASP A 229 -12.24 36.44 31.29
C ASP A 229 -12.90 37.67 30.63
N THR A 230 -12.84 37.77 29.30
CA THR A 230 -13.57 38.79 28.52
C THR A 230 -15.08 38.67 28.71
N MET A 231 -15.64 37.47 28.51
CA MET A 231 -17.09 37.24 28.69
C MET A 231 -17.57 37.53 30.11
N VAL A 232 -16.75 37.24 31.12
CA VAL A 232 -17.05 37.55 32.52
C VAL A 232 -17.08 39.06 32.74
N SER A 233 -16.10 39.80 32.20
CA SER A 233 -16.09 41.27 32.27
C SER A 233 -17.30 41.89 31.60
N GLU A 234 -17.64 41.46 30.38
CA GLU A 234 -18.81 41.96 29.64
C GLU A 234 -20.13 41.68 30.38
N ARG A 235 -20.26 40.49 30.97
CA ARG A 235 -21.42 40.13 31.79
C ARG A 235 -21.55 41.08 32.99
N ASP A 236 -20.45 41.33 33.69
CA ASP A 236 -20.46 42.15 34.90
C ASP A 236 -20.78 43.62 34.56
N ASP A 237 -20.28 44.14 33.44
CA ASP A 237 -20.64 45.46 32.91
C ASP A 237 -22.13 45.55 32.54
N LEU A 238 -22.70 44.52 31.91
CA LEU A 238 -24.13 44.47 31.61
C LEU A 238 -24.99 44.45 32.88
N ILE A 239 -24.58 43.69 33.91
CA ILE A 239 -25.27 43.66 35.20
C ILE A 239 -25.26 45.07 35.82
N ALA A 240 -24.10 45.73 35.84
CA ALA A 240 -23.98 47.10 36.36
C ALA A 240 -24.82 48.10 35.56
N ALA A 241 -24.88 47.98 34.23
CA ALA A 241 -25.72 48.80 33.38
C ALA A 241 -27.22 48.59 33.66
N ILE A 242 -27.66 47.34 33.85
CA ILE A 242 -29.04 47.00 34.22
C ILE A 242 -29.40 47.64 35.56
N GLU A 243 -28.53 47.55 36.57
CA GLU A 243 -28.76 48.19 37.87
C GLU A 243 -28.87 49.71 37.74
N LYS A 244 -27.99 50.34 36.95
CA LYS A 244 -28.04 51.79 36.69
C LYS A 244 -29.34 52.20 36.00
N LEU A 245 -29.79 51.44 35.00
CA LEU A 245 -31.06 51.69 34.29
C LEU A 245 -32.26 51.52 35.23
N ARG A 246 -32.29 50.47 36.05
CA ARG A 246 -33.35 50.26 37.06
C ARG A 246 -33.42 51.41 38.06
N ASN A 247 -32.27 51.90 38.53
CA ASN A 247 -32.21 53.06 39.41
C ASN A 247 -32.73 54.33 38.72
N GLY A 248 -32.37 54.54 37.44
CA GLY A 248 -32.89 55.64 36.63
C GLY A 248 -34.41 55.58 36.46
N ILE A 249 -34.96 54.41 36.14
CA ILE A 249 -36.40 54.19 36.03
C ILE A 249 -37.10 54.48 37.37
N ASN A 250 -36.55 54.01 38.48
CA ASN A 250 -37.12 54.27 39.81
C ASN A 250 -37.12 55.76 40.15
N GLN A 251 -36.08 56.51 39.77
CA GLN A 251 -36.02 57.96 39.98
C GLN A 251 -37.06 58.68 39.12
N LEU A 252 -37.17 58.32 37.84
CA LEU A 252 -38.18 58.87 36.93
C LEU A 252 -39.60 58.57 37.41
N ASN A 253 -39.87 57.34 37.85
CA ASN A 253 -41.19 56.96 38.37
C ASN A 253 -41.53 57.73 39.65
N ARG A 254 -40.57 57.96 40.55
CA ARG A 254 -40.79 58.81 41.74
C ARG A 254 -41.14 60.24 41.35
N GLU A 255 -40.43 60.81 40.38
CA GLU A 255 -40.72 62.15 39.87
C GLU A 255 -42.07 62.22 39.16
N ALA A 256 -42.39 61.22 38.33
CA ALA A 256 -43.67 61.11 37.63
C ALA A 256 -44.84 61.00 38.62
N ARG A 257 -44.72 60.17 39.66
CA ARG A 257 -45.72 60.07 40.75
C ARG A 257 -45.91 61.41 41.45
N ALA A 258 -44.83 62.11 41.77
CA ALA A 258 -44.90 63.41 42.44
C ALA A 258 -45.59 64.46 41.55
N ARG A 259 -45.24 64.53 40.27
CA ARG A 259 -45.87 65.47 39.31
C ARG A 259 -47.33 65.13 39.04
N LEU A 260 -47.66 63.85 38.86
CA LEU A 260 -49.04 63.40 38.63
C LEU A 260 -49.92 63.71 39.84
N LYS A 261 -49.45 63.42 41.05
CA LYS A 261 -50.18 63.74 42.28
C LYS A 261 -50.38 65.25 42.44
N ALA A 262 -49.34 66.05 42.20
CA ALA A 262 -49.46 67.51 42.26
C ALA A 262 -50.50 68.06 41.26
N ALA A 263 -50.47 67.57 40.02
CA ALA A 263 -51.46 67.95 39.00
C ALA A 263 -52.87 67.49 39.39
N PHE A 264 -53.02 66.27 39.89
CA PHE A 264 -54.31 65.72 40.35
C PHE A 264 -54.90 66.58 41.48
N ASP A 265 -54.11 66.87 42.52
CA ASP A 265 -54.54 67.69 43.67
C ASP A 265 -54.94 69.11 43.22
N GLU A 266 -54.24 69.67 42.22
CA GLU A 266 -54.56 70.99 41.67
C GLU A 266 -55.86 70.99 40.85
N VAL A 267 -56.04 69.99 39.97
CA VAL A 267 -57.28 69.82 39.20
C VAL A 267 -58.46 69.58 40.13
N ASP A 268 -58.33 68.71 41.14
CA ASP A 268 -59.40 68.41 42.09
C ASP A 268 -59.84 69.67 42.86
N LYS A 269 -58.87 70.49 43.30
CA LYS A 269 -59.15 71.76 43.96
C LYS A 269 -59.92 72.73 43.05
N HIS A 270 -59.51 72.89 41.79
CA HIS A 270 -60.25 73.73 40.84
C HIS A 270 -61.63 73.16 40.54
N PHE A 271 -61.75 71.84 40.43
CA PHE A 271 -63.01 71.14 40.16
C PHE A 271 -64.01 71.35 41.29
N GLN A 272 -63.60 71.17 42.55
CA GLN A 272 -64.42 71.45 43.73
C GLN A 272 -64.96 72.89 43.73
N GLN A 273 -64.09 73.86 43.46
CA GLN A 273 -64.47 75.29 43.47
C GLN A 273 -65.43 75.65 42.33
N LEU A 274 -65.14 75.19 41.11
CA LEU A 274 -65.98 75.47 39.94
C LEU A 274 -67.34 74.77 40.06
N PHE A 275 -67.37 73.54 40.58
CA PHE A 275 -68.61 72.80 40.79
C PHE A 275 -69.55 73.53 41.75
N VAL A 276 -69.05 73.94 42.94
CA VAL A 276 -69.85 74.70 43.91
C VAL A 276 -70.36 76.02 43.31
N ARG A 277 -69.53 76.69 42.51
CA ARG A 277 -69.88 77.95 41.84
C ARG A 277 -70.96 77.77 40.76
N LEU A 278 -70.92 76.67 40.00
CA LEU A 278 -71.88 76.37 38.94
C LEU A 278 -73.22 75.85 39.48
N PHE A 279 -73.21 75.05 40.56
CA PHE A 279 -74.44 74.49 41.13
C PHE A 279 -75.05 75.35 42.24
N GLY A 280 -74.32 76.34 42.77
CA GLY A 280 -74.77 77.22 43.85
C GLY A 280 -74.81 76.52 45.22
N GLY A 281 -74.11 75.39 45.36
CA GLY A 281 -74.13 74.49 46.51
C GLY A 281 -73.75 73.06 46.11
N GLY A 282 -73.75 72.13 47.07
CA GLY A 282 -73.28 70.76 46.84
C GLY A 282 -71.75 70.64 46.90
N GLY A 283 -71.21 69.56 46.34
CA GLY A 283 -69.76 69.34 46.26
C GLY A 283 -69.40 68.21 45.30
N ALA A 284 -68.22 68.27 44.68
CA ALA A 284 -67.71 67.21 43.82
C ALA A 284 -66.20 67.13 43.97
N HIS A 285 -65.62 65.92 43.92
CA HIS A 285 -64.19 65.70 43.99
C HIS A 285 -63.79 64.53 43.08
N LEU A 286 -62.51 64.47 42.75
CA LEU A 286 -61.88 63.38 42.03
C LEU A 286 -61.36 62.34 43.03
N MET A 287 -61.50 61.07 42.69
CA MET A 287 -60.98 59.96 43.49
C MET A 287 -60.17 59.02 42.60
N LEU A 288 -58.97 58.64 43.07
CA LEU A 288 -58.18 57.60 42.43
C LEU A 288 -58.67 56.23 42.93
N THR A 289 -58.92 55.29 42.01
CA THR A 289 -59.43 53.94 42.29
C THR A 289 -58.48 52.87 41.76
N ASP A 290 -58.71 51.61 42.14
CA ASP A 290 -58.08 50.41 41.59
C ASP A 290 -56.59 50.13 41.92
N ALA A 291 -55.80 51.11 42.37
CA ALA A 291 -54.41 50.88 42.80
C ALA A 291 -53.90 51.92 43.81
N ASP A 292 -52.94 51.51 44.66
CA ASP A 292 -52.21 52.41 45.57
C ASP A 292 -51.17 53.27 44.83
N ASP A 293 -50.72 52.88 43.63
CA ASP A 293 -49.83 53.67 42.79
C ASP A 293 -50.63 54.62 41.89
N PRO A 294 -50.47 55.95 42.02
CA PRO A 294 -51.15 56.92 41.17
C PRO A 294 -50.94 56.73 39.66
N LEU A 295 -49.83 56.09 39.25
CA LEU A 295 -49.54 55.84 37.83
C LEU A 295 -50.39 54.71 37.22
N GLU A 296 -50.91 53.80 38.05
CA GLU A 296 -51.72 52.65 37.62
C GLU A 296 -53.18 52.77 38.03
N ALA A 297 -53.52 53.76 38.87
CA ALA A 297 -54.86 54.00 39.37
C ALA A 297 -55.82 54.53 38.29
N GLY A 298 -57.08 54.08 38.36
CA GLY A 298 -58.19 54.68 37.64
C GLY A 298 -58.61 56.02 38.24
N LEU A 299 -59.34 56.84 37.48
CA LEU A 299 -59.88 58.12 37.95
C LEU A 299 -61.41 58.08 37.91
N GLU A 300 -62.03 58.24 39.06
CA GLU A 300 -63.47 58.36 39.21
C GLU A 300 -63.89 59.77 39.62
N ILE A 301 -65.02 60.21 39.08
CA ILE A 301 -65.60 61.53 39.33
C ILE A 301 -66.78 61.35 40.28
N MET A 302 -66.67 61.91 41.48
CA MET A 302 -67.68 61.84 42.52
C MET A 302 -68.35 63.21 42.66
N ALA A 303 -69.66 63.28 42.45
CA ALA A 303 -70.40 64.54 42.48
C ALA A 303 -71.67 64.43 43.33
N SER A 304 -71.97 65.51 44.06
CA SER A 304 -73.12 65.65 44.96
C SER A 304 -73.79 67.00 44.68
N PRO A 305 -74.73 67.06 43.71
CA PRO A 305 -75.54 68.25 43.48
C PRO A 305 -76.33 68.66 44.74
N PRO A 306 -76.74 69.93 44.88
CA PRO A 306 -77.46 70.41 46.06
C PRO A 306 -78.73 69.59 46.32
N GLY A 307 -78.81 68.95 47.48
CA GLY A 307 -79.94 68.11 47.90
C GLY A 307 -79.85 66.63 47.53
N LYS A 308 -78.80 66.18 46.82
CA LYS A 308 -78.55 64.76 46.50
C LYS A 308 -77.31 64.23 47.24
N LYS A 309 -77.24 62.91 47.43
CA LYS A 309 -76.05 62.21 47.98
C LYS A 309 -74.95 62.09 46.92
N LEU A 310 -73.71 61.94 47.37
CA LEU A 310 -72.53 61.69 46.53
C LEU A 310 -72.71 60.43 45.68
N GLN A 311 -72.60 60.55 44.36
CA GLN A 311 -72.79 59.46 43.40
C GLN A 311 -71.79 59.58 42.24
N HIS A 312 -71.58 58.47 41.52
CA HIS A 312 -70.77 58.44 40.29
C HIS A 312 -71.44 59.26 39.19
N LEU A 313 -70.62 59.88 38.32
CA LEU A 313 -71.09 60.71 37.20
C LEU A 313 -72.17 60.03 36.33
N SER A 314 -72.05 58.72 36.07
CA SER A 314 -72.98 57.95 35.24
C SER A 314 -74.42 57.89 35.79
N LEU A 315 -74.62 58.18 37.08
CA LEU A 315 -75.92 58.12 37.76
C LEU A 315 -76.64 59.48 37.84
N LEU A 316 -76.04 60.57 37.33
CA LEU A 316 -76.63 61.92 37.31
C LEU A 316 -77.59 62.14 36.12
N SER A 317 -78.46 63.15 36.23
CA SER A 317 -79.34 63.56 35.12
C SER A 317 -78.53 64.14 33.95
N GLY A 318 -78.99 64.00 32.70
CA GLY A 318 -78.23 64.42 31.51
C GLY A 318 -77.72 65.87 31.52
N GLY A 319 -78.52 66.82 32.03
CA GLY A 319 -78.08 68.21 32.21
C GLY A 319 -77.07 68.40 33.36
N GLU A 320 -77.21 67.63 34.45
CA GLU A 320 -76.27 67.62 35.57
C GLU A 320 -74.93 66.98 35.16
N GLN A 321 -74.96 65.92 34.35
CA GLN A 321 -73.78 65.28 33.78
C GLN A 321 -73.01 66.24 32.88
N ALA A 322 -73.71 66.93 31.98
CA ALA A 322 -73.10 67.91 31.08
C ALA A 322 -72.43 69.05 31.88
N LEU A 323 -73.13 69.63 32.86
CA LEU A 323 -72.58 70.72 33.66
C LEU A 323 -71.41 70.28 34.56
N THR A 324 -71.44 69.05 35.09
CA THR A 324 -70.34 68.46 35.86
C THR A 324 -69.12 68.19 34.99
N ALA A 325 -69.32 67.66 33.77
CA ALA A 325 -68.25 67.45 32.82
C ALA A 325 -67.60 68.77 32.37
N VAL A 326 -68.42 69.80 32.13
CA VAL A 326 -67.95 71.17 31.83
C VAL A 326 -67.14 71.74 32.99
N ALA A 327 -67.58 71.53 34.24
CA ALA A 327 -66.83 71.95 35.42
C ALA A 327 -65.45 71.29 35.50
N LEU A 328 -65.35 69.99 35.18
CA LEU A 328 -64.08 69.26 35.15
C LEU A 328 -63.17 69.74 34.01
N LEU A 329 -63.72 69.92 32.81
CA LEU A 329 -62.95 70.44 31.67
C LEU A 329 -62.34 71.80 31.98
N PHE A 330 -63.11 72.71 32.60
CA PHE A 330 -62.56 74.00 33.03
C PHE A 330 -61.60 73.89 34.21
N ALA A 331 -61.77 72.92 35.11
CA ALA A 331 -60.81 72.69 36.19
C ALA A 331 -59.43 72.27 35.65
N VAL A 332 -59.41 71.35 34.68
CA VAL A 332 -58.21 70.96 33.96
C VAL A 332 -57.65 72.16 33.19
N PHE A 333 -58.50 72.93 32.53
CA PHE A 333 -58.07 74.13 31.81
C PHE A 333 -57.39 75.16 32.72
N LEU A 334 -57.88 75.37 33.94
CA LEU A 334 -57.30 76.34 34.88
C LEU A 334 -55.93 75.93 35.43
N THR A 335 -55.57 74.65 35.42
CA THR A 335 -54.22 74.21 35.83
C THR A 335 -53.13 74.61 34.82
N ASN A 336 -53.47 74.77 33.55
CA ASN A 336 -52.56 75.32 32.54
C ASN A 336 -53.37 76.13 31.50
N PRO A 337 -53.71 77.39 31.81
CA PRO A 337 -54.64 78.17 31.00
C PRO A 337 -54.05 78.45 29.61
N ALA A 338 -54.75 78.01 28.58
CA ALA A 338 -54.38 78.34 27.21
C ALA A 338 -54.79 79.78 26.87
N PRO A 339 -54.07 80.47 25.95
CA PRO A 339 -54.41 81.83 25.55
C PRO A 339 -55.75 81.93 24.80
N ILE A 340 -56.20 80.83 24.16
CA ILE A 340 -57.45 80.75 23.40
C ILE A 340 -58.16 79.44 23.76
N CYS A 341 -59.46 79.51 24.05
CA CYS A 341 -60.32 78.34 24.28
C CYS A 341 -61.53 78.41 23.33
N VAL A 342 -61.74 77.34 22.56
CA VAL A 342 -62.86 77.22 21.62
C VAL A 342 -63.90 76.27 22.20
N LEU A 343 -65.15 76.72 22.27
CA LEU A 343 -66.29 75.96 22.80
C LEU A 343 -67.34 75.86 21.71
N ASP A 344 -67.67 74.64 21.29
CA ASP A 344 -68.64 74.38 20.23
C ASP A 344 -69.88 73.68 20.80
N GLU A 345 -71.02 74.38 20.77
CA GLU A 345 -72.35 73.93 21.23
C GLU A 345 -72.38 73.29 22.63
N VAL A 346 -71.47 73.72 23.51
CA VAL A 346 -71.33 73.19 24.88
C VAL A 346 -72.56 73.46 25.75
N ASP A 347 -73.35 74.46 25.37
CA ASP A 347 -74.58 74.89 26.04
C ASP A 347 -75.86 74.20 25.53
N ALA A 348 -75.79 73.38 24.48
CA ALA A 348 -76.95 72.66 23.92
C ALA A 348 -77.70 71.76 24.92
N PRO A 349 -77.05 71.02 25.86
CA PRO A 349 -77.75 70.17 26.82
C PRO A 349 -78.17 70.90 28.11
N LEU A 350 -77.95 72.21 28.21
CA LEU A 350 -78.22 73.01 29.40
C LEU A 350 -79.57 73.74 29.31
N ASP A 351 -80.21 73.98 30.45
CA ASP A 351 -81.40 74.82 30.54
C ASP A 351 -81.03 76.30 30.71
N ASP A 352 -81.98 77.22 30.51
CA ASP A 352 -81.73 78.68 30.57
C ASP A 352 -81.03 79.13 31.86
N ALA A 353 -81.36 78.49 32.99
CA ALA A 353 -80.77 78.80 34.29
C ALA A 353 -79.30 78.35 34.40
N ASN A 354 -78.94 77.17 33.87
CA ASN A 354 -77.56 76.69 33.88
C ASN A 354 -76.71 77.34 32.78
N VAL A 355 -77.30 77.72 31.65
CA VAL A 355 -76.64 78.53 30.61
C VAL A 355 -76.21 79.90 31.18
N ASP A 356 -77.07 80.54 31.99
CA ASP A 356 -76.73 81.80 32.66
C ASP A 356 -75.51 81.66 33.59
N ARG A 357 -75.44 80.55 34.34
CA ARG A 357 -74.31 80.26 35.24
C ARG A 357 -73.03 79.94 34.48
N PHE A 358 -73.15 79.20 33.38
CA PHE A 358 -72.04 78.91 32.46
C PHE A 358 -71.47 80.19 31.86
N CYS A 359 -72.32 81.11 31.37
CA CYS A 359 -71.84 82.39 30.82
C CYS A 359 -71.11 83.24 31.87
N LYS A 360 -71.64 83.32 33.09
CA LYS A 360 -70.98 84.01 34.22
C LYS A 360 -69.62 83.40 34.58
N LEU A 361 -69.49 82.08 34.44
CA LEU A 361 -68.23 81.36 34.63
C LEU A 361 -67.22 81.73 33.55
N LEU A 362 -67.62 81.72 32.27
CA LEU A 362 -66.77 82.13 31.15
C LEU A 362 -66.26 83.57 31.30
N GLU A 363 -67.15 84.50 31.67
CA GLU A 363 -66.76 85.90 31.95
C GLU A 363 -65.73 85.98 33.08
N ALA A 364 -65.93 85.20 34.16
CA ALA A 364 -65.02 85.18 35.30
C ALA A 364 -63.66 84.60 34.93
N ILE A 365 -63.63 83.45 34.24
CA ILE A 365 -62.37 82.83 33.79
C ILE A 365 -61.66 83.73 32.80
N GLY A 366 -62.38 84.37 31.87
CA GLY A 366 -61.80 85.27 30.87
C GLY A 366 -61.10 86.47 31.51
N ARG A 367 -61.66 87.01 32.60
CA ARG A 367 -61.06 88.11 33.36
C ARG A 367 -59.88 87.66 34.23
N HIS A 368 -59.95 86.49 34.85
CA HIS A 368 -58.95 86.03 35.82
C HIS A 368 -57.77 85.29 35.18
N ALA A 369 -57.99 84.51 34.12
CA ALA A 369 -56.98 83.65 33.48
C ALA A 369 -56.37 84.26 32.20
N ASN A 370 -56.77 85.48 31.81
CA ASN A 370 -56.36 86.14 30.56
C ASN A 370 -56.56 85.26 29.30
N THR A 371 -57.61 84.44 29.31
CA THR A 371 -57.99 83.54 28.21
C THR A 371 -59.04 84.19 27.33
N ARG A 372 -58.88 84.07 26.01
CA ARG A 372 -59.89 84.46 25.03
C ARG A 372 -60.81 83.29 24.71
N PHE A 373 -62.10 83.45 24.96
CA PHE A 373 -63.11 82.45 24.62
C PHE A 373 -63.70 82.72 23.23
N LEU A 374 -63.74 81.69 22.40
CA LEU A 374 -64.50 81.64 21.15
C LEU A 374 -65.62 80.63 21.33
N VAL A 375 -66.85 81.11 21.44
CA VAL A 375 -68.03 80.25 21.66
C VAL A 375 -68.86 80.19 20.39
N ILE A 376 -69.11 78.98 19.90
CA ILE A 376 -70.02 78.67 18.80
C ILE A 376 -71.29 78.12 19.44
N THR A 377 -72.42 78.79 19.22
CA THR A 377 -73.69 78.45 19.86
C THR A 377 -74.86 79.00 19.05
N HIS A 378 -76.02 78.36 19.17
CA HIS A 378 -77.31 78.88 18.71
C HIS A 378 -78.21 79.36 19.88
N HIS A 379 -77.73 79.28 21.12
CA HIS A 379 -78.49 79.59 22.33
C HIS A 379 -78.58 81.09 22.57
N ARG A 380 -79.81 81.63 22.61
CA ARG A 380 -80.07 83.08 22.68
C ARG A 380 -79.46 83.74 23.92
N MET A 381 -79.51 83.06 25.07
CA MET A 381 -78.94 83.57 26.33
C MET A 381 -77.42 83.69 26.29
N THR A 382 -76.74 82.73 25.65
CA THR A 382 -75.27 82.76 25.50
C THR A 382 -74.86 83.89 24.57
N MET A 383 -75.55 84.03 23.42
CA MET A 383 -75.30 85.13 22.48
C MET A 383 -75.43 86.52 23.13
N ALA A 384 -76.42 86.70 24.01
CA ALA A 384 -76.68 87.98 24.67
C ALA A 384 -75.59 88.39 25.69
N ARG A 385 -74.79 87.45 26.21
CA ARG A 385 -73.75 87.70 27.21
C ARG A 385 -72.33 87.80 26.64
N MET A 386 -72.15 87.73 25.32
CA MET A 386 -70.84 87.82 24.67
C MET A 386 -70.45 89.26 24.35
N ASN A 387 -69.15 89.55 24.30
CA ASN A 387 -68.67 90.90 23.94
C ASN A 387 -68.88 91.24 22.46
N ARG A 388 -68.75 90.24 21.57
CA ARG A 388 -68.84 90.43 20.13
C ARG A 388 -69.37 89.16 19.48
N LEU A 389 -70.32 89.32 18.56
CA LEU A 389 -70.91 88.21 17.81
C LEU A 389 -70.38 88.17 16.39
N PHE A 390 -70.09 86.96 15.92
CA PHE A 390 -69.77 86.69 14.53
C PHE A 390 -70.84 85.75 13.98
N GLY A 391 -71.73 86.29 13.16
CA GLY A 391 -72.74 85.53 12.45
C GLY A 391 -72.16 84.96 11.16
N VAL A 392 -72.35 83.67 10.93
CA VAL A 392 -72.04 83.04 9.64
C VAL A 392 -73.33 83.00 8.82
N THR A 393 -73.32 83.60 7.64
CA THR A 393 -74.45 83.57 6.70
C THR A 393 -74.03 82.93 5.38
N MET A 394 -74.95 82.22 4.74
CA MET A 394 -74.75 81.65 3.42
C MET A 394 -75.64 82.40 2.43
N ALA A 395 -75.11 83.46 1.83
CA ALA A 395 -75.82 84.22 0.78
C ALA A 395 -75.93 83.41 -0.52
N GLU A 396 -74.94 82.55 -0.79
CA GLU A 396 -74.91 81.62 -1.91
C GLU A 396 -74.71 80.18 -1.40
N ARG A 397 -75.29 79.21 -2.11
CA ARG A 397 -75.28 77.80 -1.67
C ARG A 397 -73.84 77.26 -1.69
N GLY A 398 -73.27 77.03 -0.50
CA GLY A 398 -71.93 76.46 -0.32
C GLY A 398 -70.81 77.49 -0.04
N VAL A 399 -71.10 78.79 0.00
CA VAL A 399 -70.13 79.84 0.37
C VAL A 399 -70.59 80.51 1.66
N SER A 400 -69.82 80.34 2.73
CA SER A 400 -70.08 80.96 4.04
C SER A 400 -69.37 82.31 4.14
N SER A 401 -70.12 83.36 4.44
CA SER A 401 -69.62 84.71 4.67
C SER A 401 -69.76 85.09 6.15
N LEU A 402 -68.72 85.69 6.71
CA LEU A 402 -68.68 86.13 8.11
C LEU A 402 -69.20 87.56 8.23
N VAL A 403 -70.18 87.78 9.09
CA VAL A 403 -70.69 89.10 9.47
C VAL A 403 -70.42 89.29 10.95
N SER A 404 -69.88 90.43 11.37
CA SER A 404 -69.63 90.70 12.80
C SER A 404 -70.49 91.83 13.32
N VAL A 405 -71.08 91.63 14.49
CA VAL A 405 -71.85 92.65 15.23
C VAL A 405 -71.20 92.83 16.59
N ASP A 406 -70.82 94.06 16.92
CA ASP A 406 -70.33 94.42 18.26
C ASP A 406 -71.52 94.79 19.15
N LEU A 407 -71.82 93.95 20.14
CA LEU A 407 -73.00 94.11 21.01
C LEU A 407 -72.88 95.36 21.89
N HIS A 408 -71.67 95.77 22.27
CA HIS A 408 -71.46 96.99 23.05
C HIS A 408 -71.81 98.25 22.24
N GLN A 409 -71.52 98.24 20.93
CA GLN A 409 -71.91 99.34 20.05
C GLN A 409 -73.42 99.33 19.78
N ALA A 410 -74.03 98.15 19.60
CA ALA A 410 -75.46 98.01 19.33
C ALA A 410 -76.34 98.53 20.49
N GLU A 411 -75.99 98.26 21.76
CA GLU A 411 -76.70 98.83 22.91
C GLU A 411 -76.63 100.37 22.98
N VAL A 412 -75.49 100.95 22.57
CA VAL A 412 -75.29 102.41 22.56
C VAL A 412 -76.13 103.08 21.47
N TYR A 413 -76.31 102.42 20.32
CA TYR A 413 -77.22 102.90 19.26
C TYR A 413 -78.70 102.76 19.65
N SER A 414 -79.10 101.65 20.28
CA SER A 414 -80.47 101.45 20.75
C SER A 414 -80.89 102.44 21.85
N LYS A 415 -79.98 102.78 22.79
CA LYS A 415 -80.25 103.84 23.79
C LYS A 415 -80.33 105.25 23.20
N LYS A 416 -79.59 105.52 22.11
CA LYS A 416 -79.70 106.79 21.37
C LYS A 416 -81.05 106.91 20.64
N GLU A 417 -81.54 105.84 20.02
CA GLU A 417 -82.87 105.84 19.38
C GLU A 417 -84.02 105.95 20.40
N GLN A 418 -83.93 105.33 21.58
CA GLN A 418 -84.92 105.53 22.66
C GLN A 418 -84.95 106.98 23.17
N THR A 419 -83.83 107.71 23.08
CA THR A 419 -83.79 109.13 23.47
C THR A 419 -84.35 110.05 22.37
N GLU A 420 -84.33 109.63 21.10
CA GLU A 420 -84.91 110.39 19.97
C GLU A 420 -86.41 110.14 19.77
N LEU A 421 -86.96 109.02 20.25
CA LEU A 421 -88.39 108.70 20.19
C LEU A 421 -89.25 109.39 21.27
N ASP A 422 -88.66 109.84 22.39
CA ASP A 422 -89.36 110.60 23.44
C ASP A 422 -89.54 112.10 23.09
N PHE A 423 -88.92 112.60 21.99
CA PHE A 423 -89.07 113.99 21.53
C PHE A 423 -90.16 114.20 20.46
N THR A 424 -90.91 113.15 20.11
CA THR A 424 -92.12 113.25 19.30
C THR A 424 -93.30 112.64 20.06
N SER A 425 -93.74 113.34 21.11
CA SER A 425 -95.05 113.18 21.78
C SER A 425 -95.46 114.51 22.42
#